data_AF-A0A178HKV2-F1
#
_entry.id   AF-A0A178HKV2-F1
#
_cell.length_a   1.000
_cell.length_b   1.000
_cell.length_c   1.000
_cell.angle_alpha   90.00
_cell.angle_beta   90.00
_cell.angle_gamma   90.00
#
_symmetry.space_group_name_H-M   'P 1'
#
loop_
_entity.id
_entity.type
_entity.pdbx_description
1 polymer ?
#
loop_
_entity_poly.entity_id
_entity_poly.type
_entity_poly.pdbx_seq_one_letter_code
_entity_poly.pdbx_strand_id
1 'polypeptide(L)'
;MTNPSLSDDLALEAALTYRACNDNQSEAARTLGLPRKTFANRLRRAAERGLLGPQETLPGYAIRQITDTPQGQYIQQRKEHGEEWKPTDGLVIKGKTTLVDAEGRIITQHVMERAGAETQKVALEAAVEALKEELPRLPPIPLHQGATIWKDDLLNQFTVTDNHFGMLSHAEETGADYDLRIAERLLLDWFAAAVNCAPAAHTAVLAQLGDLLHHDSLESVTPAHRHVLDADSRLHKVIRVVVRTFRRIIDMLLQRHQHVHVVMASGNHDPASSVWVRELLATLYENEPRITVDRSPALYYAYEWGKTGLYYHHMHKRGVKDLDRVFAGMFREMFGRCEYNYGHGGHLHSDAVVSTQLMHIERHETLAAPDAYAAGGGWLSGRSAKVITYSKDWGEVGRQTLRPAMVAGASAVGVAANDNEPGRAVA
;
A
#
# COMPACT_ATOMS: atom_id res chain seq x y z
N MET A 1 49.75 68.53 8.33
CA MET A 1 48.90 68.16 9.48
C MET A 1 47.50 67.90 8.94
N THR A 2 47.07 66.65 8.87
CA THR A 2 45.75 66.25 8.38
C THR A 2 44.69 66.65 9.41
N ASN A 3 43.74 67.51 9.02
CA ASN A 3 42.58 67.84 9.86
C ASN A 3 41.88 66.54 10.31
N PRO A 4 41.48 66.40 11.59
CA PRO A 4 40.79 65.22 12.05
C PRO A 4 39.50 65.02 11.25
N SER A 5 39.29 63.82 10.71
CA SER A 5 38.05 63.46 10.02
C SER A 5 36.88 63.56 10.98
N LEU A 6 35.76 64.13 10.53
CA LEU A 6 34.52 64.20 11.30
C LEU A 6 34.11 62.81 11.83
N SER A 7 33.85 62.70 13.14
CA SER A 7 33.42 61.45 13.79
C SER A 7 32.00 61.05 13.38
N ASP A 8 31.71 59.74 13.45
CA ASP A 8 30.40 59.19 13.11
C ASP A 8 29.29 59.66 14.05
N ASP A 9 29.59 59.87 15.34
CA ASP A 9 28.62 60.38 16.31
C ASP A 9 28.10 61.77 15.94
N LEU A 10 28.99 62.67 15.49
CA LEU A 10 28.63 64.03 15.07
C LEU A 10 27.88 64.05 13.72
N ALA A 11 28.10 63.04 12.88
CA ALA A 11 27.35 62.88 11.64
C ALA A 11 25.94 62.32 11.93
N LEU A 12 25.83 61.36 12.84
CA LEU A 12 24.56 60.78 13.28
C LEU A 12 23.69 61.79 14.03
N GLU A 13 24.27 62.60 14.92
CA GLU A 13 23.58 63.69 15.63
C GLU A 13 22.97 64.70 14.63
N ALA A 14 23.72 65.04 13.57
CA ALA A 14 23.25 65.93 12.52
C ALA A 14 22.09 65.33 11.70
N ALA A 15 22.15 64.03 11.38
CA ALA A 15 21.09 63.33 10.65
C ALA A 15 19.79 63.22 11.48
N LEU A 16 19.89 62.89 12.78
CA LEU A 16 18.73 62.77 13.66
C LEU A 16 18.06 64.14 13.90
N THR A 17 18.86 65.18 14.15
CA THR A 17 18.34 66.54 14.36
C THR A 17 17.71 67.09 13.06
N TYR A 18 18.29 66.77 11.91
CA TYR A 18 17.74 67.16 10.61
C TYR A 18 16.32 66.61 10.41
N ARG A 19 16.12 65.31 10.68
CA ARG A 19 14.81 64.65 10.61
C ARG A 19 13.84 65.22 11.64
N ALA A 20 14.29 65.45 12.88
CA ALA A 20 13.46 66.03 13.94
C ALA A 20 12.97 67.46 13.63
N CYS A 21 13.68 68.18 12.77
CA CYS A 21 13.30 69.51 12.29
C CYS A 21 12.60 69.48 10.91
N ASN A 22 11.90 68.39 10.57
CA ASN A 22 11.17 68.23 9.30
C ASN A 22 12.03 68.54 8.07
N ASP A 23 13.25 68.02 8.05
CA ASP A 23 14.20 68.18 6.94
C ASP A 23 14.59 69.64 6.64
N ASN A 24 14.50 70.53 7.64
CA ASN A 24 14.94 71.92 7.56
C ASN A 24 16.34 72.14 8.13
N GLN A 25 17.33 72.31 7.25
CA GLN A 25 18.74 72.48 7.65
C GLN A 25 19.00 73.76 8.45
N SER A 26 18.24 74.82 8.23
CA SER A 26 18.47 76.12 8.89
C SER A 26 18.02 76.07 10.35
N GLU A 27 16.95 75.32 10.60
CA GLU A 27 16.39 75.09 11.92
C GLU A 27 17.24 74.07 12.68
N ALA A 28 17.60 72.95 12.06
CA ALA A 28 18.46 71.95 12.67
C ALA A 28 19.87 72.49 13.02
N ALA A 29 20.46 73.35 12.17
CA ALA A 29 21.71 74.02 12.50
C ALA A 29 21.59 74.93 13.72
N ARG A 30 20.45 75.62 13.87
CA ARG A 30 20.17 76.49 15.02
C ARG A 30 19.95 75.66 16.30
N THR A 31 19.25 74.54 16.20
CA THR A 31 19.01 73.61 17.30
C THR A 31 20.30 73.06 17.89
N LEU A 32 21.31 72.75 17.04
CA LEU A 32 22.63 72.32 17.50
C LEU A 32 23.59 73.48 17.82
N GLY A 33 23.17 74.74 17.69
CA GLY A 33 24.03 75.90 17.91
C GLY A 33 25.21 76.01 16.94
N LEU A 34 25.11 75.40 15.75
CA LEU A 34 26.19 75.31 14.77
C LEU A 34 26.04 76.34 13.65
N PRO A 35 27.15 76.87 13.10
CA PRO A 35 27.10 77.61 11.85
C PRO A 35 26.49 76.73 10.75
N ARG A 36 25.58 77.29 9.94
CA ARG A 36 24.86 76.54 8.89
C ARG A 36 25.79 75.76 7.95
N LYS A 37 26.96 76.32 7.63
CA LYS A 37 28.00 75.68 6.81
C LYS A 37 28.62 74.45 7.49
N THR A 38 28.81 74.52 8.81
CA THR A 38 29.33 73.40 9.62
C THR A 38 28.29 72.30 9.72
N PHE A 39 27.02 72.63 9.96
CA PHE A 39 25.93 71.67 9.98
C PHE A 39 25.75 70.98 8.62
N ALA A 40 25.75 71.74 7.52
CA ALA A 40 25.66 71.19 6.17
C ALA A 40 26.80 70.21 5.85
N ASN A 41 28.03 70.50 6.32
CA ASN A 41 29.16 69.57 6.17
C ASN A 41 28.97 68.28 6.99
N ARG A 42 28.39 68.36 8.20
CA ARG A 42 28.08 67.16 9.01
C ARG A 42 26.98 66.32 8.37
N LEU A 43 25.92 66.97 7.89
CA LEU A 43 24.81 66.30 7.21
C LEU A 43 25.25 65.64 5.90
N ARG A 44 26.15 66.28 5.14
CA ARG A 44 26.76 65.69 3.95
C ARG A 44 27.59 64.45 4.28
N ARG A 45 28.37 64.48 5.37
CA ARG A 45 29.12 63.30 5.83
C ARG A 45 28.20 62.19 6.31
N ALA A 46 27.07 62.53 6.92
CA ALA A 46 26.03 61.56 7.29
C ALA A 46 25.39 60.92 6.04
N ALA A 47 25.15 61.70 4.99
CA ALA A 47 24.67 61.21 3.70
C ALA A 47 25.66 60.26 3.02
N GLU A 48 26.93 60.66 2.93
CA GLU A 48 28.02 59.86 2.34
C GLU A 48 28.23 58.51 3.05
N ARG A 49 27.84 58.42 4.33
CA ARG A 49 27.96 57.22 5.16
C ARG A 49 26.65 56.43 5.30
N GLY A 50 25.59 56.82 4.59
CA GLY A 50 24.29 56.13 4.62
C GLY A 50 23.50 56.32 5.93
N LEU A 51 23.95 57.20 6.83
CA LEU A 51 23.33 57.46 8.14
C LEU A 51 22.04 58.29 8.04
N LEU A 52 21.71 58.79 6.85
CA LEU A 52 20.44 59.44 6.57
C LEU A 52 19.28 58.46 6.36
N GLY A 53 19.54 57.14 6.30
CA GLY A 53 18.54 56.07 6.14
C GLY A 53 17.70 56.17 4.85
N PRO A 54 17.02 55.10 4.42
CA PRO A 54 16.04 55.23 3.36
C PRO A 54 14.86 56.13 3.80
N GLN A 55 14.23 56.81 2.83
CA GLN A 55 12.92 57.45 3.04
C GLN A 55 11.88 56.38 3.41
N GLU A 56 10.86 56.79 4.18
CA GLU A 56 9.77 55.92 4.64
C GLU A 56 9.18 55.09 3.50
N THR A 57 9.01 53.80 3.73
CA THR A 57 8.30 52.91 2.81
C THR A 57 6.80 53.01 3.02
N LEU A 58 6.02 52.66 1.99
CA LEU A 58 4.58 52.50 2.16
C LEU A 58 4.31 51.34 3.13
N PRO A 59 3.29 51.42 4.01
CA PRO A 59 2.93 50.32 4.90
C PRO A 59 2.76 48.99 4.14
N GLY A 60 3.50 47.96 4.54
CA GLY A 60 3.47 46.62 3.91
C GLY A 60 4.45 46.41 2.75
N TYR A 61 5.40 47.33 2.51
CA TYR A 61 6.43 47.22 1.47
C TYR A 61 7.85 47.36 2.03
N ALA A 62 8.77 46.54 1.54
CA ALA A 62 10.20 46.58 1.83
C ALA A 62 11.00 47.05 0.61
N ILE A 63 12.08 47.80 0.85
CA ILE A 63 12.99 48.26 -0.22
C ILE A 63 13.87 47.10 -0.66
N ARG A 64 13.81 46.76 -1.94
CA ARG A 64 14.62 45.70 -2.53
C ARG A 64 15.93 46.24 -3.10
N GLN A 65 15.89 47.41 -3.71
CA GLN A 65 17.05 48.03 -4.35
C GLN A 65 16.85 49.55 -4.39
N ILE A 66 17.92 50.29 -4.09
CA ILE A 66 18.01 51.74 -4.30
C ILE A 66 19.06 51.96 -5.38
N THR A 67 18.77 52.79 -6.36
CA THR A 67 19.73 53.17 -7.40
C THR A 67 19.79 54.69 -7.49
N ASP A 68 20.96 55.24 -7.17
CA ASP A 68 21.24 56.66 -7.33
C ASP A 68 21.55 56.95 -8.81
N THR A 69 20.71 57.76 -9.44
CA THR A 69 20.95 58.25 -10.81
C THR A 69 21.18 59.77 -10.79
N PRO A 70 21.81 60.35 -11.82
CA PRO A 70 22.02 61.81 -11.91
C PRO A 70 20.72 62.64 -11.91
N GLN A 71 19.57 62.00 -12.09
CA GLN A 71 18.24 62.62 -12.17
C GLN A 71 17.39 62.38 -10.92
N GLY A 72 17.90 61.65 -9.92
CA GLY A 72 17.21 61.34 -8.67
C GLY A 72 17.39 59.88 -8.22
N GLN A 73 16.86 59.59 -7.03
CA GLN A 73 16.84 58.22 -6.48
C GLN A 73 15.70 57.41 -7.07
N TYR A 74 16.02 56.23 -7.59
CA TYR A 74 15.04 55.22 -7.98
C TYR A 74 14.96 54.14 -6.90
N ILE A 75 13.79 53.97 -6.29
CA ILE A 75 13.54 52.99 -5.23
C ILE A 75 12.64 51.88 -5.79
N GLN A 76 13.16 50.65 -5.86
CA GLN A 76 12.36 49.48 -6.20
C GLN A 76 11.87 48.80 -4.93
N GLN A 77 10.56 48.84 -4.68
CA GLN A 77 9.91 48.22 -3.53
C GLN A 77 9.26 46.89 -3.92
N ARG A 78 9.18 45.96 -2.98
CA ARG A 78 8.34 44.76 -3.07
C ARG A 78 7.50 44.63 -1.80
N LYS A 79 6.38 43.91 -1.91
CA LYS A 79 5.55 43.55 -0.77
C LYS A 79 6.42 42.88 0.29
N GLU A 80 6.22 43.23 1.57
CA GLU A 80 6.89 42.56 2.68
C GLU A 80 6.67 41.04 2.62
N HIS A 81 7.63 40.30 3.18
CA HIS A 81 7.49 38.86 3.31
C HIS A 81 6.22 38.53 4.11
N GLY A 82 5.48 37.53 3.66
CA GLY A 82 4.37 36.99 4.44
C GLY A 82 4.86 36.31 5.72
N GLU A 83 3.93 35.83 6.53
CA GLU A 83 4.24 35.09 7.75
C GLU A 83 5.14 33.89 7.48
N GLU A 84 6.00 33.56 8.45
CA GLU A 84 6.83 32.37 8.40
C GLU A 84 5.95 31.12 8.29
N TRP A 85 6.20 30.29 7.28
CA TRP A 85 5.46 29.06 7.07
C TRP A 85 5.72 28.08 8.22
N LYS A 86 4.64 27.52 8.77
CA LYS A 86 4.68 26.46 9.79
C LYS A 86 3.96 25.22 9.25
N PRO A 87 4.45 24.00 9.55
CA PRO A 87 3.76 22.77 9.19
C PRO A 87 2.34 22.74 9.76
N THR A 88 1.40 22.18 9.00
CA THR A 88 0.01 22.00 9.49
C THR A 88 -0.02 20.87 10.52
N ASP A 89 -0.53 21.14 11.72
CA ASP A 89 -0.66 20.14 12.78
C ASP A 89 -1.42 18.89 12.28
N GLY A 90 -0.79 17.72 12.44
CA GLY A 90 -1.36 16.42 12.04
C GLY A 90 -1.11 15.98 10.60
N LEU A 91 -0.50 16.81 9.74
CA LEU A 91 -0.08 16.41 8.40
C LEU A 91 1.43 16.12 8.36
N VAL A 92 1.81 15.05 7.69
CA VAL A 92 3.21 14.66 7.48
C VAL A 92 3.72 15.22 6.15
N ILE A 93 4.96 15.68 6.12
CA ILE A 93 5.61 16.15 4.89
C ILE A 93 5.90 14.94 3.99
N LYS A 94 5.19 14.86 2.85
CA LYS A 94 5.32 13.78 1.87
C LYS A 94 6.56 13.93 1.00
N GLY A 95 6.97 15.16 0.73
CA GLY A 95 8.10 15.45 -0.15
C GLY A 95 8.39 16.94 -0.24
N LYS A 96 9.60 17.25 -0.71
CA LYS A 96 10.08 18.61 -0.95
C LYS A 96 10.61 18.67 -2.37
N THR A 97 10.12 19.63 -3.17
CA THR A 97 10.67 19.92 -4.50
C THR A 97 11.43 21.24 -4.42
N THR A 98 12.73 21.21 -4.69
CA THR A 98 13.62 22.36 -4.58
C THR A 98 14.10 22.77 -5.96
N LEU A 99 13.81 24.01 -6.36
CA LEU A 99 14.37 24.63 -7.55
C LEU A 99 15.69 25.30 -7.15
N VAL A 100 16.78 24.95 -7.83
CA VAL A 100 18.11 25.55 -7.62
C VAL A 100 18.60 26.27 -8.87
N ASP A 101 19.46 27.27 -8.71
CA ASP A 101 20.15 27.92 -9.83
C ASP A 101 21.39 27.14 -10.31
N ALA A 102 22.08 27.69 -11.31
CA ALA A 102 23.27 27.07 -11.91
C ALA A 102 24.44 26.91 -10.93
N GLU A 103 24.45 27.65 -9.82
CA GLU A 103 25.45 27.59 -8.75
C GLU A 103 24.98 26.75 -7.54
N GLY A 104 23.80 26.13 -7.63
CA GLY A 104 23.24 25.26 -6.59
C GLY A 104 22.51 25.99 -5.45
N ARG A 105 22.22 27.29 -5.61
CA ARG A 105 21.48 28.08 -4.61
C ARG A 105 19.98 27.88 -4.79
N ILE A 106 19.25 27.74 -3.69
CA ILE A 106 17.80 27.51 -3.69
C ILE A 106 17.08 28.77 -4.16
N ILE A 107 16.34 28.66 -5.26
CA ILE A 107 15.47 29.71 -5.80
C ILE A 107 14.10 29.65 -5.13
N THR A 108 13.52 28.45 -5.01
CA THR A 108 12.19 28.23 -4.42
C THR A 108 12.07 26.79 -3.95
N GLN A 109 11.26 26.56 -2.93
CA GLN A 109 10.99 25.25 -2.38
C GLN A 109 9.48 25.05 -2.19
N HIS A 110 8.95 23.97 -2.75
CA HIS A 110 7.57 23.55 -2.56
C HIS A 110 7.51 22.38 -1.57
N VAL A 111 6.73 22.54 -0.50
CA VAL A 111 6.49 21.52 0.52
C VAL A 111 5.09 20.94 0.33
N MET A 112 4.99 19.61 0.24
CA MET A 112 3.70 18.91 0.10
C MET A 112 3.39 18.15 1.38
N GLU A 113 2.22 18.43 1.98
CA GLU A 113 1.73 17.78 3.20
C GLU A 113 0.57 16.82 2.90
N ARG A 114 0.45 15.73 3.66
CA ARG A 114 -0.68 14.79 3.59
C ARG A 114 -0.98 14.18 4.95
N ALA A 115 -2.20 13.72 5.16
CA ALA A 115 -2.56 12.92 6.33
C ALA A 115 -1.66 11.69 6.44
N GLY A 116 -1.19 11.38 7.66
CA GLY A 116 -0.34 10.24 7.92
C GLY A 116 -1.04 8.91 7.65
N ALA A 117 -0.40 8.03 6.87
CA ALA A 117 -0.92 6.70 6.57
C ALA A 117 -1.13 5.86 7.85
N GLU A 118 -0.33 6.10 8.90
CA GLU A 118 -0.41 5.36 10.16
C GLU A 118 -1.69 5.69 10.95
N THR A 119 -2.12 6.94 10.94
CA THR A 119 -3.33 7.38 11.65
C THR A 119 -4.61 6.86 10.98
N GLN A 120 -4.60 6.75 9.65
CA GLN A 120 -5.70 6.12 8.89
C GLN A 120 -5.77 4.61 9.10
N LYS A 121 -4.62 3.94 9.22
CA LYS A 121 -4.54 2.50 9.48
C LYS A 121 -5.09 2.15 10.87
N VAL A 122 -4.67 2.86 11.92
CA VAL A 122 -5.17 2.62 13.29
C VAL A 122 -6.68 2.87 13.41
N ALA A 123 -7.19 3.94 12.76
CA ALA A 123 -8.62 4.22 12.74
C ALA A 123 -9.42 3.17 11.95
N LEU A 124 -8.86 2.65 10.86
CA LEU A 124 -9.46 1.57 10.08
C LEU A 124 -9.45 0.24 10.85
N GLU A 125 -8.36 -0.09 11.54
CA GLU A 125 -8.25 -1.27 12.40
C GLU A 125 -9.27 -1.22 13.55
N ALA A 126 -9.39 -0.08 14.25
CA ALA A 126 -10.37 0.09 15.32
C ALA A 126 -11.82 0.02 14.79
N ALA A 127 -12.09 0.58 13.60
CA ALA A 127 -13.41 0.48 12.96
C ALA A 127 -13.72 -0.96 12.52
N VAL A 128 -12.71 -1.70 12.03
CA VAL A 128 -12.84 -3.12 11.67
C VAL A 128 -13.12 -3.95 12.91
N GLU A 129 -12.41 -3.75 14.02
CA GLU A 129 -12.69 -4.45 15.29
C GLU A 129 -14.12 -4.19 15.78
N ALA A 130 -14.58 -2.94 15.76
CA ALA A 130 -15.95 -2.61 16.13
C ALA A 130 -16.98 -3.29 15.21
N LEU A 131 -16.72 -3.34 13.90
CA LEU A 131 -17.61 -4.02 12.95
C LEU A 131 -17.62 -5.54 13.13
N LYS A 132 -16.54 -6.15 13.64
CA LYS A 132 -16.49 -7.59 13.94
C LYS A 132 -17.44 -8.00 15.05
N GLU A 133 -17.64 -7.15 16.06
CA GLU A 133 -18.55 -7.47 17.17
C GLU A 133 -19.98 -7.73 16.67
N GLU A 134 -20.42 -6.99 15.65
CA GLU A 134 -21.78 -7.08 15.11
C GLU A 134 -21.97 -8.17 14.04
N LEU A 135 -20.90 -8.79 13.53
CA LEU A 135 -21.01 -9.80 12.47
C LEU A 135 -21.63 -11.11 13.00
N PRO A 136 -22.59 -11.74 12.28
CA PRO A 136 -23.13 -13.03 12.69
C PRO A 136 -22.05 -14.12 12.56
N ARG A 137 -21.87 -14.92 13.61
CA ARG A 137 -21.02 -16.10 13.58
C ARG A 137 -21.79 -17.25 12.96
N LEU A 138 -21.14 -18.02 12.10
CA LEU A 138 -21.78 -19.20 11.51
C LEU A 138 -21.79 -20.36 12.53
N PRO A 139 -22.87 -21.15 12.57
CA PRO A 139 -22.84 -22.39 13.34
C PRO A 139 -21.81 -23.36 12.72
N PRO A 140 -21.25 -24.30 13.52
CA PRO A 140 -20.37 -25.33 12.99
C PRO A 140 -21.04 -26.12 11.86
N ILE A 141 -20.27 -26.43 10.83
CA ILE A 141 -20.75 -27.15 9.64
C ILE A 141 -20.71 -28.65 9.93
N PRO A 142 -21.81 -29.41 9.79
CA PRO A 142 -21.75 -30.84 10.04
C PRO A 142 -20.83 -31.54 9.02
N LEU A 143 -20.01 -32.49 9.49
CA LEU A 143 -19.28 -33.40 8.62
C LEU A 143 -20.27 -34.16 7.72
N HIS A 144 -19.88 -34.39 6.46
CA HIS A 144 -20.68 -35.23 5.58
C HIS A 144 -20.69 -36.67 6.11
N GLN A 145 -21.86 -37.34 6.14
CA GLN A 145 -22.07 -38.64 6.79
C GLN A 145 -21.31 -39.84 6.17
N GLY A 146 -20.41 -39.61 5.20
CA GLY A 146 -19.46 -40.60 4.67
C GLY A 146 -18.01 -40.11 4.58
N ALA A 147 -17.70 -38.91 5.10
CA ALA A 147 -16.37 -38.32 5.06
C ALA A 147 -15.41 -38.90 6.12
N THR A 148 -15.90 -39.72 7.04
CA THR A 148 -15.22 -40.18 8.26
C THR A 148 -13.99 -41.08 8.08
N ILE A 149 -13.57 -41.35 6.83
CA ILE A 149 -12.37 -42.15 6.54
C ILE A 149 -11.34 -41.24 5.88
N TRP A 150 -10.71 -40.36 6.66
CA TRP A 150 -9.50 -39.63 6.26
C TRP A 150 -8.24 -40.32 6.78
N LYS A 151 -7.10 -40.03 6.15
CA LYS A 151 -5.79 -40.44 6.62
C LYS A 151 -5.20 -39.34 7.51
N ASP A 152 -4.98 -39.64 8.78
CA ASP A 152 -4.45 -38.71 9.81
C ASP A 152 -3.04 -38.17 9.53
N ASP A 153 -2.28 -38.88 8.70
CA ASP A 153 -0.95 -38.48 8.24
C ASP A 153 -1.01 -37.47 7.08
N LEU A 154 -2.12 -37.41 6.33
CA LEU A 154 -2.18 -36.63 5.11
C LEU A 154 -2.78 -35.24 5.32
N LEU A 155 -2.23 -34.29 4.57
CA LEU A 155 -2.72 -32.94 4.37
C LEU A 155 -2.87 -32.68 2.86
N ASN A 156 -3.96 -32.04 2.45
CA ASN A 156 -4.13 -31.53 1.09
C ASN A 156 -4.02 -30.00 1.06
N GLN A 157 -3.04 -29.47 0.34
CA GLN A 157 -2.91 -28.04 0.08
C GLN A 157 -3.59 -27.69 -1.24
N PHE A 158 -4.65 -26.90 -1.17
CA PHE A 158 -5.36 -26.34 -2.32
C PHE A 158 -4.76 -24.98 -2.64
N THR A 159 -3.91 -24.94 -3.67
CA THR A 159 -3.11 -23.74 -3.99
C THR A 159 -3.72 -22.98 -5.15
N VAL A 160 -4.13 -21.74 -4.87
CA VAL A 160 -4.65 -20.79 -5.87
C VAL A 160 -3.98 -19.43 -5.65
N THR A 161 -3.74 -18.69 -6.72
CA THR A 161 -3.09 -17.37 -6.67
C THR A 161 -3.60 -16.51 -7.80
N ASP A 162 -3.49 -15.19 -7.66
CA ASP A 162 -3.69 -14.25 -8.77
C ASP A 162 -5.04 -14.45 -9.46
N ASN A 163 -6.10 -14.71 -8.70
CA ASN A 163 -7.43 -14.95 -9.26
C ASN A 163 -8.05 -13.67 -9.84
N HIS A 164 -7.55 -12.50 -9.42
CA HIS A 164 -7.90 -11.19 -9.95
C HIS A 164 -9.42 -10.99 -10.08
N PHE A 165 -10.18 -11.29 -9.02
CA PHE A 165 -11.60 -10.93 -8.95
C PHE A 165 -11.73 -9.42 -9.14
N GLY A 166 -12.51 -9.00 -10.13
CA GLY A 166 -12.55 -7.59 -10.53
C GLY A 166 -11.88 -7.31 -11.87
N MET A 167 -11.22 -8.28 -12.50
CA MET A 167 -10.53 -8.12 -13.79
C MET A 167 -11.45 -8.39 -14.98
N LEU A 168 -11.24 -7.63 -16.05
CA LEU A 168 -11.84 -7.88 -17.36
C LEU A 168 -10.79 -8.41 -18.34
N SER A 169 -11.14 -9.46 -19.07
CA SER A 169 -10.37 -9.97 -20.21
C SER A 169 -11.32 -10.22 -21.38
N HIS A 170 -10.90 -9.82 -22.58
CA HIS A 170 -11.71 -9.89 -23.80
C HIS A 170 -11.10 -10.88 -24.79
N ALA A 171 -11.85 -11.94 -25.13
CA ALA A 171 -11.31 -13.08 -25.87
C ALA A 171 -10.68 -12.74 -27.23
N GLU A 172 -11.19 -11.74 -27.95
CA GLU A 172 -10.62 -11.32 -29.24
C GLU A 172 -9.19 -10.78 -29.09
N GLU A 173 -8.89 -10.12 -27.98
CA GLU A 173 -7.60 -9.51 -27.69
C GLU A 173 -6.67 -10.46 -26.94
N THR A 174 -7.19 -11.16 -25.93
CA THR A 174 -6.39 -11.88 -24.92
C THR A 174 -6.43 -13.40 -25.10
N GLY A 175 -7.32 -13.91 -25.96
CA GLY A 175 -7.52 -15.32 -26.23
C GLY A 175 -8.53 -16.04 -25.33
N ALA A 176 -9.04 -15.40 -24.27
CA ALA A 176 -10.15 -15.94 -23.47
C ALA A 176 -10.88 -14.86 -22.67
N ASP A 177 -12.21 -14.98 -22.54
CA ASP A 177 -12.97 -14.07 -21.69
C ASP A 177 -12.74 -14.34 -20.20
N TYR A 178 -12.72 -13.26 -19.42
CA TYR A 178 -12.72 -13.30 -17.96
C TYR A 178 -13.45 -12.08 -17.42
N ASP A 179 -14.38 -12.33 -16.50
CA ASP A 179 -15.17 -11.33 -15.81
C ASP A 179 -15.47 -11.82 -14.40
N LEU A 180 -16.17 -11.03 -13.59
CA LEU A 180 -16.45 -11.38 -12.20
C LEU A 180 -17.25 -12.70 -12.05
N ARG A 181 -18.12 -13.02 -13.02
CA ARG A 181 -18.94 -14.25 -13.01
C ARG A 181 -18.12 -15.47 -13.43
N ILE A 182 -17.24 -15.31 -14.41
CA ILE A 182 -16.32 -16.36 -14.86
C ILE A 182 -15.32 -16.66 -13.74
N ALA A 183 -14.76 -15.64 -13.08
CA ALA A 183 -13.84 -15.79 -11.94
C ALA A 183 -14.46 -16.63 -10.81
N GLU A 184 -15.68 -16.27 -10.38
CA GLU A 184 -16.40 -17.02 -9.34
C GLU A 184 -16.65 -18.47 -9.77
N ARG A 185 -17.26 -18.67 -10.95
CA ARG A 185 -17.63 -20.00 -11.42
C ARG A 185 -16.41 -20.88 -11.59
N LEU A 186 -15.34 -20.36 -12.20
CA LEU A 186 -14.10 -21.09 -12.41
C LEU A 186 -13.48 -21.52 -11.09
N LEU A 187 -13.43 -20.63 -10.10
CA LEU A 187 -12.85 -20.98 -8.80
C LEU A 187 -13.69 -22.04 -8.08
N LEU A 188 -15.02 -21.92 -8.08
CA LEU A 188 -15.92 -22.92 -7.49
C LEU A 188 -15.84 -24.27 -8.21
N ASP A 189 -15.82 -24.27 -9.55
CA ASP A 189 -15.64 -25.45 -10.38
C ASP A 189 -14.31 -26.13 -10.08
N TRP A 190 -13.23 -25.35 -9.99
CA TRP A 190 -11.91 -25.86 -9.65
C TRP A 190 -11.90 -26.51 -8.26
N PHE A 191 -12.45 -25.85 -7.23
CA PHE A 191 -12.49 -26.41 -5.88
C PHE A 191 -13.38 -27.66 -5.80
N ALA A 192 -14.54 -27.67 -6.47
CA ALA A 192 -15.40 -28.85 -6.52
C ALA A 192 -14.67 -30.05 -7.15
N ALA A 193 -14.00 -29.85 -8.29
CA ALA A 193 -13.20 -30.90 -8.93
C ALA A 193 -12.02 -31.33 -8.05
N ALA A 194 -11.26 -30.37 -7.51
CA ALA A 194 -10.09 -30.56 -6.68
C ALA A 194 -10.40 -31.38 -5.41
N VAL A 195 -11.46 -31.02 -4.70
CA VAL A 195 -11.89 -31.72 -3.47
C VAL A 195 -12.36 -33.14 -3.77
N ASN A 196 -12.96 -33.36 -4.94
CA ASN A 196 -13.41 -34.68 -5.36
C ASN A 196 -12.25 -35.61 -5.76
N CYS A 197 -11.21 -35.07 -6.40
CA CYS A 197 -10.06 -35.85 -6.85
C CYS A 197 -8.95 -36.00 -5.80
N ALA A 198 -8.94 -35.16 -4.76
CA ALA A 198 -7.93 -35.22 -3.70
C ALA A 198 -8.04 -36.52 -2.86
N PRO A 199 -6.90 -37.09 -2.42
CA PRO A 199 -6.91 -38.19 -1.45
C PRO A 199 -7.66 -37.81 -0.17
N ALA A 200 -8.25 -38.78 0.52
CA ALA A 200 -8.89 -38.53 1.81
C ALA A 200 -7.82 -38.17 2.87
N ALA A 201 -7.69 -36.88 3.17
CA ALA A 201 -6.70 -36.32 4.08
C ALA A 201 -7.38 -35.73 5.32
N HIS A 202 -6.72 -35.80 6.47
CA HIS A 202 -7.26 -35.23 7.70
C HIS A 202 -7.36 -33.70 7.62
N THR A 203 -6.32 -33.07 7.08
CA THR A 203 -6.21 -31.60 7.05
C THR A 203 -6.28 -31.09 5.62
N ALA A 204 -6.97 -29.97 5.40
CA ALA A 204 -6.82 -29.15 4.21
C ALA A 204 -6.11 -27.85 4.56
N VAL A 205 -5.23 -27.38 3.67
CA VAL A 205 -4.77 -25.98 3.66
C VAL A 205 -5.37 -25.30 2.44
N LEU A 206 -6.19 -24.28 2.67
CA LEU A 206 -6.60 -23.33 1.63
C LEU A 206 -5.50 -22.28 1.51
N ALA A 207 -4.67 -22.40 0.47
CA ALA A 207 -3.56 -21.49 0.21
C ALA A 207 -3.94 -20.53 -0.93
N GLN A 208 -4.59 -19.41 -0.59
CA GLN A 208 -4.76 -18.28 -1.50
C GLN A 208 -3.51 -17.40 -1.37
N LEU A 209 -2.70 -17.33 -2.44
CA LEU A 209 -1.35 -16.76 -2.37
C LEU A 209 -1.25 -15.29 -2.79
N GLY A 210 -2.30 -14.48 -2.61
CA GLY A 210 -2.33 -13.05 -2.93
C GLY A 210 -2.87 -12.73 -4.31
N ASP A 211 -3.07 -11.42 -4.57
CA ASP A 211 -3.73 -10.89 -5.77
C ASP A 211 -5.09 -11.56 -6.01
N LEU A 212 -5.86 -11.71 -4.93
CA LEU A 212 -7.23 -12.22 -5.00
C LEU A 212 -8.14 -11.22 -5.71
N LEU A 213 -8.01 -9.95 -5.35
CA LEU A 213 -8.71 -8.84 -6.01
C LEU A 213 -7.80 -8.19 -7.04
N HIS A 214 -8.38 -7.78 -8.17
CA HIS A 214 -7.64 -7.11 -9.24
C HIS A 214 -7.27 -5.65 -8.88
N HIS A 215 -8.12 -4.98 -8.10
CA HIS A 215 -7.89 -3.62 -7.63
C HIS A 215 -8.36 -3.44 -6.18
N ASP A 216 -7.63 -2.62 -5.43
CA ASP A 216 -7.81 -2.44 -3.98
C ASP A 216 -8.60 -1.19 -3.58
N SER A 217 -9.14 -0.48 -4.56
CA SER A 217 -9.79 0.82 -4.33
C SER A 217 -11.02 1.01 -5.23
N LEU A 218 -11.75 2.10 -5.01
CA LEU A 218 -12.87 2.49 -5.89
C LEU A 218 -12.39 2.85 -7.30
N GLU A 219 -11.15 3.34 -7.42
CA GLU A 219 -10.48 3.50 -8.70
C GLU A 219 -9.86 2.16 -9.12
N SER A 220 -10.06 1.78 -10.37
CA SER A 220 -9.47 0.58 -10.97
C SER A 220 -8.03 0.86 -11.40
N VAL A 221 -7.14 1.00 -10.41
CA VAL A 221 -5.72 1.25 -10.62
C VAL A 221 -4.86 0.41 -9.67
N THR A 222 -3.62 0.10 -10.05
CA THR A 222 -2.68 -0.58 -9.15
C THR A 222 -2.36 0.28 -7.92
N PRO A 223 -2.32 -0.27 -6.69
CA PRO A 223 -2.16 0.54 -5.48
C PRO A 223 -0.86 1.35 -5.42
N ALA A 224 0.25 0.77 -5.88
CA ALA A 224 1.57 1.39 -5.77
C ALA A 224 1.88 2.36 -6.92
N HIS A 225 1.53 1.99 -8.15
CA HIS A 225 1.97 2.71 -9.37
C HIS A 225 0.82 3.40 -10.11
N ARG A 226 -0.43 3.18 -9.70
CA ARG A 226 -1.65 3.75 -10.30
C ARG A 226 -1.79 3.47 -11.80
N HIS A 227 -1.28 2.33 -12.27
CA HIS A 227 -1.57 1.88 -13.63
C HIS A 227 -3.07 1.59 -13.73
N VAL A 228 -3.71 2.10 -14.78
CA VAL A 228 -5.13 1.82 -15.06
C VAL A 228 -5.26 0.34 -15.38
N LEU A 229 -6.30 -0.28 -14.81
CA LEU A 229 -6.57 -1.71 -14.91
C LEU A 229 -7.89 -1.96 -15.65
N ASP A 230 -7.93 -3.00 -16.47
CA ASP A 230 -9.14 -3.49 -17.11
C ASP A 230 -10.01 -4.20 -16.08
N ALA A 231 -11.15 -3.61 -15.74
CA ALA A 231 -11.92 -4.03 -14.58
C ALA A 231 -13.39 -4.36 -14.86
N ASP A 232 -13.85 -5.48 -14.28
CA ASP A 232 -15.25 -5.86 -14.08
C ASP A 232 -15.40 -6.45 -12.66
N SER A 233 -16.07 -5.83 -11.70
CA SER A 233 -16.96 -4.66 -11.76
C SER A 233 -16.73 -3.72 -10.56
N ARG A 234 -17.76 -2.98 -10.11
CA ARG A 234 -17.66 -2.10 -8.91
C ARG A 234 -17.17 -2.87 -7.69
N LEU A 235 -16.27 -2.28 -6.90
CA LEU A 235 -15.65 -2.90 -5.73
C LEU A 235 -16.65 -3.61 -4.78
N HIS A 236 -17.79 -2.99 -4.47
CA HIS A 236 -18.79 -3.61 -3.58
C HIS A 236 -19.40 -4.91 -4.14
N LYS A 237 -19.52 -5.04 -5.47
CA LYS A 237 -19.96 -6.29 -6.11
C LYS A 237 -18.86 -7.34 -6.01
N VAL A 238 -17.62 -6.95 -6.29
CA VAL A 238 -16.44 -7.82 -6.16
C VAL A 238 -16.35 -8.38 -4.75
N ILE A 239 -16.43 -7.52 -3.72
CA ILE A 239 -16.44 -7.92 -2.30
C ILE A 239 -17.53 -8.96 -2.03
N ARG A 240 -18.78 -8.71 -2.43
CA ARG A 240 -19.90 -9.66 -2.21
C ARG A 240 -19.65 -11.02 -2.85
N VAL A 241 -19.09 -11.03 -4.07
CA VAL A 241 -18.74 -12.27 -4.77
C VAL A 241 -17.62 -13.00 -4.03
N VAL A 242 -16.52 -12.33 -3.71
CA VAL A 242 -15.39 -12.93 -2.97
C VAL A 242 -15.85 -13.57 -1.67
N VAL A 243 -16.65 -12.85 -0.86
CA VAL A 243 -17.16 -13.36 0.41
C VAL A 243 -18.00 -14.62 0.22
N ARG A 244 -18.96 -14.64 -0.71
CA ARG A 244 -19.80 -15.84 -0.91
C ARG A 244 -19.00 -17.00 -1.52
N THR A 245 -18.05 -16.72 -2.41
CA THR A 245 -17.22 -17.74 -3.05
C THR A 245 -16.35 -18.44 -2.02
N PHE A 246 -15.65 -17.70 -1.16
CA PHE A 246 -14.78 -18.28 -0.14
C PHE A 246 -15.56 -19.03 0.94
N ARG A 247 -16.76 -18.55 1.31
CA ARG A 247 -17.65 -19.32 2.19
C ARG A 247 -17.98 -20.68 1.60
N ARG A 248 -18.41 -20.74 0.34
CA ARG A 248 -18.70 -22.01 -0.36
C ARG A 248 -17.48 -22.93 -0.47
N ILE A 249 -16.29 -22.36 -0.70
CA ILE A 249 -15.03 -23.13 -0.73
C ILE A 249 -14.74 -23.74 0.64
N ILE A 250 -14.81 -22.94 1.71
CA ILE A 250 -14.58 -23.42 3.08
C ILE A 250 -15.58 -24.50 3.44
N ASP A 251 -16.85 -24.36 3.04
CA ASP A 251 -17.87 -25.37 3.25
C ASP A 251 -17.51 -26.69 2.54
N MET A 252 -17.04 -26.65 1.28
CA MET A 252 -16.57 -27.84 0.55
C MET A 252 -15.39 -28.53 1.26
N LEU A 253 -14.46 -27.74 1.80
CA LEU A 253 -13.29 -28.26 2.51
C LEU A 253 -13.69 -28.91 3.85
N LEU A 254 -14.53 -28.25 4.66
CA LEU A 254 -15.00 -28.73 5.96
C LEU A 254 -15.93 -29.95 5.87
N GLN A 255 -16.54 -30.18 4.71
CA GLN A 255 -17.32 -31.40 4.45
C GLN A 255 -16.43 -32.63 4.26
N ARG A 256 -15.15 -32.45 3.88
CA ARG A 256 -14.26 -33.54 3.46
C ARG A 256 -13.02 -33.72 4.34
N HIS A 257 -12.72 -32.74 5.18
CA HIS A 257 -11.53 -32.74 6.04
C HIS A 257 -11.94 -32.49 7.50
N GLN A 258 -11.19 -33.08 8.41
CA GLN A 258 -11.36 -32.90 9.85
C GLN A 258 -10.84 -31.54 10.32
N HIS A 259 -9.84 -30.98 9.62
CA HIS A 259 -9.32 -29.65 9.89
C HIS A 259 -9.10 -28.87 8.60
N VAL A 260 -9.35 -27.55 8.62
CA VAL A 260 -9.08 -26.63 7.51
C VAL A 260 -8.25 -25.47 8.03
N HIS A 261 -7.06 -25.26 7.47
CA HIS A 261 -6.25 -24.08 7.73
C HIS A 261 -6.33 -23.13 6.53
N VAL A 262 -6.59 -21.86 6.77
CA VAL A 262 -6.80 -20.84 5.72
C VAL A 262 -5.67 -19.82 5.75
N VAL A 263 -4.95 -19.75 4.63
CA VAL A 263 -3.96 -18.72 4.34
C VAL A 263 -4.52 -17.84 3.23
N MET A 264 -4.69 -16.55 3.54
CA MET A 264 -5.03 -15.51 2.56
C MET A 264 -3.86 -14.52 2.51
N ALA A 265 -2.87 -14.80 1.67
CA ALA A 265 -1.67 -13.98 1.59
C ALA A 265 -1.98 -12.60 0.98
N SER A 266 -1.24 -11.57 1.40
CA SER A 266 -1.32 -10.25 0.77
C SER A 266 -0.56 -10.21 -0.57
N GLY A 267 -1.22 -9.74 -1.62
CA GLY A 267 -0.61 -9.44 -2.90
C GLY A 267 -0.24 -7.95 -3.09
N ASN A 268 0.28 -7.62 -4.27
CA ASN A 268 0.55 -6.22 -4.63
C ASN A 268 -0.64 -5.51 -5.27
N HIS A 269 -1.63 -6.25 -5.77
CA HIS A 269 -2.90 -5.70 -6.24
C HIS A 269 -3.93 -5.48 -5.13
N ASP A 270 -3.80 -6.17 -4.00
CA ASP A 270 -4.81 -6.19 -2.92
C ASP A 270 -4.25 -6.06 -1.48
N PRO A 271 -3.30 -5.15 -1.19
CA PRO A 271 -2.65 -5.05 0.12
C PRO A 271 -3.59 -4.71 1.29
N ALA A 272 -4.66 -3.94 1.07
CA ALA A 272 -5.70 -3.68 2.05
C ALA A 272 -6.80 -4.75 2.00
N SER A 273 -7.13 -5.24 0.80
CA SER A 273 -8.22 -6.19 0.65
C SER A 273 -7.95 -7.56 1.23
N SER A 274 -6.72 -8.06 1.11
CA SER A 274 -6.30 -9.28 1.78
C SER A 274 -6.47 -9.18 3.31
N VAL A 275 -6.25 -8.00 3.90
CA VAL A 275 -6.40 -7.77 5.35
C VAL A 275 -7.86 -7.92 5.76
N TRP A 276 -8.78 -7.18 5.14
CA TRP A 276 -10.19 -7.27 5.55
C TRP A 276 -10.79 -8.64 5.24
N VAL A 277 -10.35 -9.34 4.18
CA VAL A 277 -10.80 -10.71 3.88
C VAL A 277 -10.37 -11.68 4.99
N ARG A 278 -9.11 -11.65 5.43
CA ARG A 278 -8.63 -12.49 6.56
C ARG A 278 -9.44 -12.26 7.82
N GLU A 279 -9.58 -10.99 8.19
CA GLU A 279 -10.26 -10.60 9.42
C GLU A 279 -11.74 -10.98 9.39
N LEU A 280 -12.41 -10.77 8.25
CA LEU A 280 -13.80 -11.19 8.04
C LEU A 280 -13.95 -12.70 8.18
N LEU A 281 -13.12 -13.49 7.50
CA LEU A 281 -13.20 -14.96 7.56
C LEU A 281 -12.93 -15.45 8.99
N ALA A 282 -11.93 -14.92 9.67
CA ALA A 282 -11.64 -15.29 11.05
C ALA A 282 -12.81 -15.00 12.00
N THR A 283 -13.49 -13.87 11.83
CA THR A 283 -14.68 -13.52 12.63
C THR A 283 -15.88 -14.39 12.29
N LEU A 284 -16.16 -14.64 11.01
CA LEU A 284 -17.31 -15.45 10.59
C LEU A 284 -17.24 -16.89 11.10
N TYR A 285 -16.04 -17.44 11.15
CA TYR A 285 -15.77 -18.83 11.51
C TYR A 285 -15.23 -19.02 12.94
N GLU A 286 -15.30 -17.99 13.78
CA GLU A 286 -14.81 -18.00 15.17
C GLU A 286 -15.36 -19.18 16.01
N ASN A 287 -16.59 -19.63 15.72
CA ASN A 287 -17.26 -20.72 16.44
C ASN A 287 -17.04 -22.11 15.82
N GLU A 288 -16.36 -22.24 14.68
CA GLU A 288 -16.09 -23.54 14.06
C GLU A 288 -14.73 -24.06 14.55
N PRO A 289 -14.68 -25.08 15.43
CA PRO A 289 -13.43 -25.56 16.02
C PRO A 289 -12.49 -26.26 15.02
N ARG A 290 -12.99 -26.63 13.84
CA ARG A 290 -12.20 -27.33 12.81
C ARG A 290 -11.52 -26.40 11.82
N ILE A 291 -11.71 -25.08 11.92
CA ILE A 291 -11.06 -24.12 11.04
C ILE A 291 -10.09 -23.23 11.79
N THR A 292 -8.93 -22.96 11.19
CA THR A 292 -8.01 -21.94 11.62
C THR A 292 -7.77 -20.97 10.48
N VAL A 293 -7.90 -19.67 10.72
CA VAL A 293 -7.59 -18.62 9.75
C VAL A 293 -6.32 -17.92 10.21
N ASP A 294 -5.30 -17.87 9.37
CA ASP A 294 -4.10 -17.09 9.65
C ASP A 294 -4.46 -15.60 9.64
N ARG A 295 -4.27 -14.93 10.78
CA ARG A 295 -4.53 -13.48 10.98
C ARG A 295 -3.24 -12.66 11.06
N SER A 296 -2.10 -13.27 10.74
CA SER A 296 -0.82 -12.58 10.80
C SER A 296 -0.84 -11.33 9.91
N PRO A 297 -0.43 -10.16 10.43
CA PRO A 297 -0.25 -8.97 9.62
C PRO A 297 1.04 -9.04 8.77
N ALA A 298 1.86 -10.08 8.95
CA ALA A 298 3.06 -10.30 8.15
C ALA A 298 2.71 -10.64 6.69
N LEU A 299 3.70 -10.50 5.80
CA LEU A 299 3.60 -10.93 4.39
C LEU A 299 4.02 -12.39 4.17
N TYR A 300 4.59 -13.02 5.21
CA TYR A 300 5.12 -14.37 5.17
C TYR A 300 4.32 -15.22 6.16
N TYR A 301 3.91 -16.41 5.72
CA TYR A 301 3.08 -17.32 6.48
C TYR A 301 3.70 -18.71 6.49
N ALA A 302 3.35 -19.52 7.47
CA ALA A 302 3.86 -20.89 7.58
C ALA A 302 2.86 -21.80 8.27
N TYR A 303 2.86 -23.08 7.89
CA TYR A 303 2.06 -24.13 8.51
C TYR A 303 2.92 -25.37 8.74
N GLU A 304 3.00 -25.83 9.99
CA GLU A 304 3.77 -27.02 10.41
C GLU A 304 2.87 -28.25 10.39
N TRP A 305 3.28 -29.28 9.65
CA TRP A 305 2.59 -30.56 9.54
C TRP A 305 3.55 -31.72 9.84
N GLY A 306 3.73 -32.03 11.13
CA GLY A 306 4.69 -33.04 11.57
C GLY A 306 6.11 -32.61 11.21
N LYS A 307 6.78 -33.38 10.34
CA LYS A 307 8.10 -33.07 9.80
C LYS A 307 8.05 -32.29 8.49
N THR A 308 6.87 -31.91 8.02
CA THR A 308 6.68 -31.16 6.77
C THR A 308 6.33 -29.70 7.07
N GLY A 309 7.20 -28.77 6.69
CA GLY A 309 7.01 -27.34 6.79
C GLY A 309 6.52 -26.75 5.47
N LEU A 310 5.39 -26.03 5.53
CA LEU A 310 4.82 -25.33 4.38
C LEU A 310 4.93 -23.82 4.60
N TYR A 311 5.40 -23.09 3.60
CA TYR A 311 5.69 -21.65 3.68
C TYR A 311 5.05 -20.89 2.52
N TYR A 312 4.55 -19.70 2.78
CA TYR A 312 3.75 -18.94 1.81
C TYR A 312 4.16 -17.47 1.75
N HIS A 313 4.25 -16.95 0.53
CA HIS A 313 4.42 -15.52 0.25
C HIS A 313 4.02 -15.24 -1.21
N HIS A 314 3.36 -14.11 -1.49
CA HIS A 314 2.87 -13.83 -2.85
C HIS A 314 3.97 -13.70 -3.92
N MET A 315 5.21 -13.38 -3.52
CA MET A 315 6.42 -13.18 -4.34
C MET A 315 6.64 -11.78 -4.92
N HIS A 316 5.79 -10.81 -4.58
CA HIS A 316 5.98 -9.41 -5.00
C HIS A 316 7.15 -8.67 -4.32
N LYS A 317 7.68 -9.18 -3.20
CA LYS A 317 8.90 -8.64 -2.52
C LYS A 317 10.17 -9.46 -2.71
N ARG A 318 10.03 -10.78 -2.86
CA ARG A 318 11.11 -11.78 -2.91
C ARG A 318 10.65 -12.92 -3.80
N GLY A 319 11.50 -13.33 -4.75
CA GLY A 319 11.18 -14.37 -5.71
C GLY A 319 11.71 -15.75 -5.32
N VAL A 320 11.52 -16.72 -6.22
CA VAL A 320 11.92 -18.14 -6.05
C VAL A 320 13.41 -18.37 -5.78
N LYS A 321 14.28 -17.38 -6.04
CA LYS A 321 15.73 -17.50 -5.80
C LYS A 321 16.17 -17.09 -4.39
N ASP A 322 15.33 -16.33 -3.68
CA ASP A 322 15.70 -15.70 -2.40
C ASP A 322 14.86 -16.17 -1.22
N LEU A 323 13.68 -16.74 -1.49
CA LEU A 323 12.68 -17.02 -0.47
C LEU A 323 13.09 -18.10 0.53
N ASP A 324 13.97 -19.04 0.16
CA ASP A 324 14.40 -20.13 1.05
C ASP A 324 15.09 -19.59 2.30
N ARG A 325 16.03 -18.66 2.11
CA ARG A 325 16.77 -18.01 3.19
C ARG A 325 15.86 -17.15 4.06
N VAL A 326 14.86 -16.51 3.45
CA VAL A 326 13.89 -15.67 4.17
C VAL A 326 13.02 -16.55 5.05
N PHE A 327 12.43 -17.62 4.51
CA PHE A 327 11.60 -18.55 5.28
C PHE A 327 12.39 -19.25 6.38
N ALA A 328 13.59 -19.78 6.09
CA ALA A 328 14.44 -20.40 7.10
C ALA A 328 14.86 -19.42 8.21
N GLY A 329 15.09 -18.15 7.87
CA GLY A 329 15.43 -17.11 8.85
C GLY A 329 14.25 -16.70 9.72
N MET A 330 13.08 -16.43 9.12
CA MET A 330 11.89 -15.96 9.83
C MET A 330 11.24 -17.03 10.68
N PHE A 331 11.20 -18.28 10.19
CA PHE A 331 10.54 -19.41 10.84
C PHE A 331 11.54 -20.43 11.37
N ARG A 332 12.71 -19.96 11.84
CA ARG A 332 13.88 -20.78 12.17
C ARG A 332 13.60 -21.98 13.07
N GLU A 333 12.74 -21.82 14.08
CA GLU A 333 12.41 -22.91 14.99
C GLU A 333 11.56 -23.99 14.32
N MET A 334 10.50 -23.61 13.61
CA MET A 334 9.66 -24.52 12.81
C MET A 334 10.50 -25.20 11.71
N PHE A 335 11.32 -24.42 11.00
CA PHE A 335 12.23 -24.92 9.98
C PHE A 335 13.18 -25.98 10.53
N GLY A 336 13.72 -25.77 11.74
CA GLY A 336 14.59 -26.76 12.40
C GLY A 336 13.87 -28.03 12.88
N ARG A 337 12.54 -28.00 13.07
CA ARG A 337 11.72 -29.18 13.41
C ARG A 337 11.29 -29.98 12.17
N CYS A 338 11.24 -29.34 11.01
CA CYS A 338 10.79 -29.94 9.76
C CYS A 338 11.95 -30.55 8.96
N GLU A 339 11.80 -31.80 8.56
CA GLU A 339 12.74 -32.51 7.67
C GLU A 339 12.50 -32.14 6.19
N TYR A 340 11.24 -31.89 5.82
CA TYR A 340 10.82 -31.50 4.46
C TYR A 340 10.27 -30.09 4.51
N ASN A 341 10.73 -29.22 3.60
CA ASN A 341 10.34 -27.82 3.59
C ASN A 341 9.94 -27.39 2.17
N TYR A 342 8.78 -26.74 2.04
CA TYR A 342 8.19 -26.32 0.76
C TYR A 342 7.71 -24.87 0.84
N GLY A 343 8.23 -24.01 -0.03
CA GLY A 343 7.80 -22.63 -0.21
C GLY A 343 6.90 -22.46 -1.42
N HIS A 344 5.83 -21.68 -1.27
CA HIS A 344 4.84 -21.44 -2.32
C HIS A 344 4.57 -19.95 -2.52
N GLY A 345 4.36 -19.54 -3.78
CA GLY A 345 3.97 -18.18 -4.13
C GLY A 345 3.37 -18.04 -5.53
N GLY A 346 3.12 -16.81 -5.96
CA GLY A 346 2.44 -16.48 -7.23
C GLY A 346 3.08 -15.29 -7.95
N HIS A 347 2.28 -14.25 -8.24
CA HIS A 347 2.68 -12.94 -8.78
C HIS A 347 3.01 -12.90 -10.28
N LEU A 348 3.76 -13.87 -10.82
CA LEU A 348 4.21 -13.85 -12.23
C LEU A 348 3.44 -14.81 -13.14
N HIS A 349 2.32 -15.36 -12.65
CA HIS A 349 1.32 -16.13 -13.39
C HIS A 349 1.85 -17.36 -14.15
N SER A 350 3.08 -17.76 -13.87
CA SER A 350 3.83 -18.81 -14.56
C SER A 350 4.55 -19.69 -13.55
N ASP A 351 4.59 -20.99 -13.83
CA ASP A 351 5.26 -21.93 -12.96
C ASP A 351 6.79 -21.71 -12.97
N ALA A 352 7.39 -21.79 -11.78
CA ALA A 352 8.83 -21.90 -11.62
C ALA A 352 9.14 -22.66 -10.34
N VAL A 353 10.00 -23.68 -10.44
CA VAL A 353 10.44 -24.45 -9.28
C VAL A 353 11.96 -24.32 -9.13
N VAL A 354 12.39 -23.97 -7.92
CA VAL A 354 13.80 -23.95 -7.54
C VAL A 354 13.97 -24.87 -6.33
N SER A 355 14.88 -25.83 -6.44
CA SER A 355 15.26 -26.67 -5.31
C SER A 355 16.59 -26.18 -4.76
N THR A 356 16.64 -25.82 -3.48
CA THR A 356 17.86 -25.41 -2.79
C THR A 356 18.24 -26.43 -1.72
N GLN A 357 19.34 -26.21 -1.04
CA GLN A 357 19.74 -27.05 0.10
C GLN A 357 18.80 -26.89 1.31
N LEU A 358 17.94 -25.88 1.31
CA LEU A 358 17.03 -25.59 2.42
C LEU A 358 15.61 -26.11 2.15
N MET A 359 15.10 -25.94 0.93
CA MET A 359 13.71 -26.28 0.59
C MET A 359 13.46 -26.29 -0.92
N HIS A 360 12.29 -26.80 -1.32
CA HIS A 360 11.73 -26.57 -2.65
C HIS A 360 10.90 -25.30 -2.64
N ILE A 361 11.09 -24.41 -3.61
CA ILE A 361 10.26 -23.21 -3.78
C ILE A 361 9.55 -23.28 -5.12
N GLU A 362 8.22 -23.22 -5.10
CA GLU A 362 7.35 -23.24 -6.27
C GLU A 362 6.58 -21.92 -6.38
N ARG A 363 6.77 -21.23 -7.49
CA ARG A 363 5.85 -20.19 -7.96
C ARG A 363 4.78 -20.87 -8.81
N HIS A 364 3.51 -20.55 -8.57
CA HIS A 364 2.37 -21.16 -9.23
C HIS A 364 1.79 -20.26 -10.33
N GLU A 365 1.27 -20.90 -11.37
CA GLU A 365 0.37 -20.29 -12.36
C GLU A 365 -0.93 -19.75 -11.73
N THR A 366 -1.59 -18.83 -12.45
CA THR A 366 -2.95 -18.37 -12.13
C THR A 366 -4.01 -19.22 -12.84
N LEU A 367 -5.25 -19.22 -12.37
CA LEU A 367 -6.41 -19.71 -13.14
C LEU A 367 -7.01 -18.63 -14.07
N ALA A 368 -6.75 -17.36 -13.79
CA ALA A 368 -7.32 -16.22 -14.51
C ALA A 368 -6.88 -16.20 -15.98
N ALA A 369 -7.71 -15.64 -16.86
CA ALA A 369 -7.27 -15.37 -18.23
C ALA A 369 -6.32 -14.15 -18.23
N PRO A 370 -5.41 -14.00 -19.20
CA PRO A 370 -4.57 -12.80 -19.29
C PRO A 370 -5.45 -11.56 -19.54
N ASP A 371 -5.18 -10.44 -18.89
CA ASP A 371 -5.73 -9.13 -19.26
C ASP A 371 -4.99 -8.55 -20.49
N ALA A 372 -5.39 -7.36 -20.96
CA ALA A 372 -4.76 -6.72 -22.11
C ALA A 372 -3.26 -6.46 -21.88
N TYR A 373 -2.87 -6.12 -20.65
CA TYR A 373 -1.48 -5.90 -20.28
C TYR A 373 -0.66 -7.20 -20.38
N ALA A 374 -1.16 -8.28 -19.78
CA ALA A 374 -0.54 -9.60 -19.80
C ALA A 374 -0.37 -10.11 -21.25
N ALA A 375 -1.44 -9.99 -22.05
CA ALA A 375 -1.45 -10.40 -23.46
C ALA A 375 -0.48 -9.56 -24.30
N GLY A 376 -0.52 -8.23 -24.19
CA GLY A 376 0.33 -7.31 -24.94
C GLY A 376 1.82 -7.43 -24.60
N GLY A 377 2.15 -7.80 -23.37
CA GLY A 377 3.54 -8.05 -22.94
C GLY A 377 4.07 -9.45 -23.27
N GLY A 378 3.25 -10.34 -23.85
CA GLY A 378 3.67 -11.69 -24.22
C GLY A 378 3.94 -12.60 -23.02
N TRP A 379 3.34 -12.32 -21.86
CA TRP A 379 3.45 -13.18 -20.68
C TRP A 379 2.48 -14.34 -20.81
N LEU A 380 3.03 -15.53 -21.03
CA LEU A 380 2.24 -16.75 -21.23
C LEU A 380 2.04 -17.49 -19.91
N SER A 381 0.79 -17.84 -19.61
CA SER A 381 0.40 -18.71 -18.50
C SER A 381 -0.23 -19.99 -19.04
N GLY A 382 0.13 -21.15 -18.49
CA GLY A 382 -0.58 -22.39 -18.76
C GLY A 382 -1.99 -22.42 -18.17
N ARG A 383 -2.34 -21.46 -17.33
CA ARG A 383 -3.60 -21.35 -16.59
C ARG A 383 -3.91 -22.62 -15.80
N SER A 384 -3.33 -22.75 -14.62
CA SER A 384 -3.53 -23.92 -13.77
C SER A 384 -3.45 -23.60 -12.28
N ALA A 385 -4.00 -24.48 -11.47
CA ALA A 385 -3.84 -24.47 -10.02
C ALA A 385 -3.67 -25.92 -9.52
N LYS A 386 -3.11 -26.07 -8.31
CA LYS A 386 -2.60 -27.35 -7.83
C LYS A 386 -3.23 -27.77 -6.52
N VAL A 387 -3.53 -29.06 -6.41
CA VAL A 387 -3.69 -29.74 -5.12
C VAL A 387 -2.42 -30.52 -4.86
N ILE A 388 -1.76 -30.26 -3.74
CA ILE A 388 -0.54 -30.95 -3.34
C ILE A 388 -0.82 -31.69 -2.03
N THR A 389 -0.56 -32.99 -2.02
CA THR A 389 -0.76 -33.84 -0.85
C THR A 389 0.57 -34.06 -0.14
N TYR A 390 0.58 -33.70 1.14
CA TYR A 390 1.73 -33.82 2.03
C TYR A 390 1.47 -34.87 3.12
N SER A 391 2.47 -35.68 3.41
CA SER A 391 2.54 -36.54 4.59
C SER A 391 3.23 -35.79 5.74
N LYS A 392 2.89 -36.13 7.00
CA LYS A 392 3.63 -35.64 8.17
C LYS A 392 5.06 -36.13 8.17
N ASP A 393 5.30 -37.34 7.66
CA ASP A 393 6.57 -38.04 7.82
C ASP A 393 7.42 -38.12 6.55
N TRP A 394 6.83 -37.87 5.38
CA TRP A 394 7.46 -38.14 4.08
C TRP A 394 7.43 -36.96 3.09
N GLY A 395 7.05 -35.76 3.53
CA GLY A 395 6.99 -34.59 2.65
C GLY A 395 5.87 -34.69 1.62
N GLU A 396 6.13 -34.20 0.40
CA GLU A 396 5.19 -34.29 -0.73
C GLU A 396 5.05 -35.75 -1.21
N VAL A 397 3.81 -36.27 -1.22
CA VAL A 397 3.50 -37.66 -1.62
C VAL A 397 2.57 -37.75 -2.83
N GLY A 398 2.05 -36.62 -3.31
CA GLY A 398 1.23 -36.58 -4.52
C GLY A 398 0.86 -35.16 -4.92
N ARG A 399 0.57 -34.96 -6.21
CA ARG A 399 0.08 -33.68 -6.72
C ARG A 399 -0.87 -33.87 -7.90
N GLN A 400 -1.80 -32.94 -8.03
CA GLN A 400 -2.72 -32.84 -9.15
C GLN A 400 -2.71 -31.40 -9.66
N THR A 401 -2.52 -31.23 -10.96
CA THR A 401 -2.59 -29.92 -11.62
C THR A 401 -3.85 -29.89 -12.48
N LEU A 402 -4.78 -29.02 -12.13
CA LEU A 402 -6.05 -28.90 -12.84
C LEU A 402 -6.10 -27.56 -13.58
N ARG A 403 -6.56 -27.61 -14.82
CA ARG A 403 -6.70 -26.46 -15.72
C ARG A 403 -8.18 -26.09 -15.88
N PRO A 404 -8.53 -24.83 -16.24
CA PRO A 404 -9.91 -24.41 -16.45
C PRO A 404 -10.73 -25.36 -17.33
N ALA A 405 -10.17 -25.85 -18.44
CA ALA A 405 -10.86 -26.75 -19.35
C ALA A 405 -11.19 -28.14 -18.75
N MET A 406 -10.49 -28.56 -17.70
CA MET A 406 -10.72 -29.87 -17.05
C MET A 406 -11.86 -29.85 -16.04
N VAL A 407 -12.18 -28.66 -15.50
CA VAL A 407 -13.04 -28.52 -14.31
C VAL A 407 -14.37 -27.83 -14.62
N ALA A 408 -14.55 -27.29 -15.82
CA ALA A 408 -15.73 -26.53 -16.21
C ALA A 408 -17.04 -27.29 -15.89
N GLY A 409 -17.91 -26.65 -15.10
CA GLY A 409 -19.20 -27.19 -14.67
C GLY A 409 -19.16 -28.13 -13.46
N ALA A 410 -17.98 -28.41 -12.87
CA ALA A 410 -17.87 -29.33 -11.74
C ALA A 410 -18.67 -28.90 -10.49
N SER A 411 -18.86 -27.60 -10.26
CA SER A 411 -19.66 -27.10 -9.13
C SER A 411 -21.17 -27.24 -9.35
N ALA A 412 -21.64 -27.34 -10.59
CA ALA A 412 -23.06 -27.53 -10.90
C ALA A 412 -23.58 -28.92 -10.51
N VAL A 413 -22.69 -29.88 -10.28
CA VAL A 413 -23.04 -31.30 -10.05
C VAL A 413 -23.18 -31.64 -8.55
N GLY A 414 -22.83 -30.74 -7.62
CA GLY A 414 -22.70 -31.18 -6.21
C GLY A 414 -22.74 -30.16 -5.08
N VAL A 415 -23.10 -28.88 -5.29
CA VAL A 415 -23.18 -27.94 -4.17
C VAL A 415 -24.62 -27.87 -3.64
N ALA A 416 -24.88 -28.57 -2.54
CA ALA A 416 -26.07 -28.28 -1.73
C ALA A 416 -26.04 -26.80 -1.36
N ALA A 417 -26.98 -26.04 -1.92
CA ALA A 417 -27.11 -24.62 -1.68
C ALA A 417 -27.37 -24.38 -0.19
N ASN A 418 -26.34 -24.00 0.57
CA ASN A 418 -26.55 -23.29 1.82
C ASN A 418 -26.50 -21.79 1.53
N ASP A 419 -27.41 -21.39 0.65
CA ASP A 419 -27.76 -20.00 0.50
C ASP A 419 -28.53 -19.69 1.77
N ASN A 420 -27.86 -19.08 2.76
CA ASN A 420 -28.51 -18.54 3.96
C ASN A 420 -29.47 -17.39 3.56
N GLU A 421 -30.49 -17.70 2.76
CA GLU A 421 -31.62 -16.82 2.54
C GLU A 421 -32.42 -16.81 3.85
N PRO A 422 -32.65 -15.64 4.45
CA PRO A 422 -33.60 -15.55 5.55
C PRO A 422 -34.94 -16.03 5.01
N GLY A 423 -35.43 -17.14 5.55
CA GLY A 423 -36.71 -17.74 5.15
C GLY A 423 -37.77 -16.64 5.12
N ARG A 424 -38.37 -16.42 3.95
CA ARG A 424 -39.53 -15.55 3.81
C ARG A 424 -40.59 -16.06 4.80
N ALA A 425 -40.80 -15.30 5.87
CA ALA A 425 -41.97 -15.47 6.70
C ALA A 425 -43.19 -15.28 5.80
N VAL A 426 -43.91 -16.37 5.58
CA VAL A 426 -45.21 -16.35 4.93
C VAL A 426 -46.16 -15.70 5.95
N ALA A 427 -46.64 -14.50 5.61
CA ALA A 427 -47.77 -13.86 6.26
C ALA A 427 -49.04 -14.15 5.45
#